data_AF-A0A227PGS7-F1
#
_entry.id   AF-A0A227PGS7-F1
#
_cell.length_a   1.000
_cell.length_b   1.000
_cell.length_c   1.000
_cell.angle_alpha   90.00
_cell.angle_beta   90.00
_cell.angle_gamma   90.00
#
_symmetry.space_group_name_H-M   'P 1'
#
loop_
_entity.id
_entity.type
_entity.pdbx_description
1 polymer ?
#
loop_
_entity_poly.entity_id
_entity_poly.type
_entity_poly.pdbx_seq_one_letter_code
_entity_poly.pdbx_strand_id
1 'polypeptide(L)'
;MKSNNREVATFDEKCRALQEVYTSEFYAILFKHAIIRLKTVFGIKYNYQKGFRGIMIEDMINDTIEAFLREGGRNWYLDKFPDFRKQVISALDSVISNTLNAELDKANETFEIMDNDVEMSFDDSDYQSLLSICHDELTAMGATDDELLLFEPYIINGMKRNDLSELLGIGIDELTNIKKRLDRKLPFIKEKLKVLNYEK
;
A
#
# COMPACT_ATOMS: atom_id res chain seq x y z
N MET A 1 2.73 -13.53 43.02
CA MET A 1 2.75 -12.58 41.88
C MET A 1 4.11 -11.89 41.88
N LYS A 2 4.98 -12.15 40.90
CA LYS A 2 6.24 -11.41 40.76
C LYS A 2 5.89 -10.03 40.21
N SER A 3 5.99 -9.00 41.05
CA SER A 3 6.02 -7.61 40.60
C SER A 3 7.24 -7.46 39.68
N ASN A 4 7.01 -7.46 38.37
CA ASN A 4 8.02 -7.06 37.39
C ASN A 4 8.26 -5.55 37.57
N ASN A 5 9.04 -5.17 38.58
CA ASN A 5 9.62 -3.84 38.68
C ASN A 5 10.68 -3.74 37.59
N ARG A 6 10.22 -3.50 36.35
CA ARG A 6 11.11 -3.14 35.25
C ARG A 6 11.67 -1.76 35.56
N GLU A 7 12.95 -1.59 35.30
CA GLU A 7 13.61 -0.30 35.47
C GLU A 7 13.22 0.59 34.27
N VAL A 8 12.21 1.43 34.50
CA VAL A 8 11.69 2.37 33.51
C VAL A 8 12.38 3.71 33.73
N ALA A 9 12.98 4.26 32.68
CA ALA A 9 13.57 5.59 32.73
C ALA A 9 12.51 6.64 33.07
N THR A 10 12.86 7.52 33.99
CA THR A 10 12.11 8.72 34.36
C THR A 10 12.03 9.69 33.18
N PHE A 11 11.12 10.66 33.27
CA PHE A 11 11.00 11.71 32.26
C PHE A 11 12.32 12.48 32.05
N ASP A 12 13.00 12.87 33.15
CA ASP A 12 14.26 13.60 33.07
C ASP A 12 15.40 12.77 32.46
N GLU A 13 15.41 11.46 32.67
CA GLU A 13 16.36 10.55 32.01
C GLU A 13 16.10 10.44 30.51
N LYS A 14 14.83 10.33 30.09
CA LYS A 14 14.46 10.35 28.67
C LYS A 14 14.84 11.68 28.02
N CYS A 15 14.57 12.81 28.67
CA CYS A 15 14.92 14.14 28.17
C CYS A 15 16.43 14.29 27.98
N ARG A 16 17.24 13.89 28.97
CA ARG A 16 18.70 13.94 28.87
C ARG A 16 19.23 13.02 27.78
N ALA A 17 18.78 11.77 27.75
CA ALA A 17 19.19 10.82 26.71
C ALA A 17 18.81 11.32 25.32
N LEU A 18 17.62 11.90 25.16
CA LEU A 18 17.17 12.48 23.90
C LEU A 18 18.04 13.66 23.47
N GLN A 19 18.34 14.60 24.38
CA GLN A 19 19.22 15.74 24.08
C GLN A 19 20.63 15.29 23.67
N GLU A 20 21.13 14.20 24.25
CA GLU A 20 22.44 13.65 23.93
C GLU A 20 22.45 12.96 22.55
N VAL A 21 21.40 12.20 22.22
CA VAL A 21 21.39 11.40 20.99
C VAL A 21 20.82 12.12 19.77
N TYR A 22 19.92 13.10 19.95
CA TYR A 22 19.17 13.72 18.86
C TYR A 22 19.98 14.83 18.16
N THR A 23 21.02 14.39 17.46
CA THR A 23 21.88 15.23 16.63
C THR A 23 21.41 15.22 15.17
N SER A 24 21.87 16.18 14.36
CA SER A 24 21.60 16.19 12.91
C SER A 24 22.08 14.91 12.22
N GLU A 25 23.16 14.30 12.71
CA GLU A 25 23.65 13.02 12.21
C GLU A 25 22.66 11.90 12.52
N PHE A 26 22.19 11.82 13.76
CA PHE A 26 21.23 10.79 14.16
C PHE A 26 19.88 10.98 13.45
N TYR A 27 19.44 12.22 13.26
CA TYR A 27 18.26 12.54 12.45
C TYR A 27 18.40 12.00 11.02
N ALA A 28 19.55 12.22 10.36
CA ALA A 28 19.80 11.69 9.03
C ALA A 28 19.79 10.16 8.98
N ILE A 29 20.22 9.49 10.07
CA ILE A 29 20.12 8.04 10.22
C ILE A 29 18.65 7.60 10.31
N LEU A 30 17.85 8.24 11.18
CA LEU A 30 16.42 7.95 11.32
C LEU A 30 15.68 8.13 10.00
N PHE A 31 15.98 9.20 9.28
CA PHE A 31 15.38 9.51 7.99
C PHE A 31 15.69 8.43 6.93
N LYS A 32 16.97 8.05 6.80
CA LYS A 32 17.40 6.97 5.89
C LYS A 32 16.78 5.63 6.29
N HIS A 33 16.74 5.33 7.59
CA HIS A 33 16.12 4.12 8.13
C HIS A 33 14.65 4.04 7.74
N ALA A 34 13.89 5.13 7.90
CA ALA A 34 12.50 5.21 7.51
C ALA A 34 12.30 4.95 6.00
N ILE A 35 13.10 5.57 5.12
CA ILE A 35 13.03 5.31 3.67
C ILE A 35 13.27 3.82 3.36
N ILE A 36 14.30 3.23 3.97
CA ILE A 36 14.62 1.82 3.77
C ILE A 36 13.47 0.93 4.26
N ARG A 37 12.88 1.25 5.42
CA ARG A 37 11.74 0.52 5.99
C ARG A 37 10.51 0.58 5.08
N LEU A 38 10.14 1.77 4.60
CA LEU A 38 9.06 1.97 3.64
C LEU A 38 9.25 1.09 2.40
N LYS A 39 10.47 1.07 1.84
CA LYS A 39 10.77 0.28 0.64
C LYS A 39 10.76 -1.23 0.91
N THR A 40 11.43 -1.67 1.98
CA THR A 40 11.72 -3.10 2.21
C THR A 40 10.57 -3.86 2.85
N VAL A 41 9.76 -3.19 3.68
CA VAL A 41 8.67 -3.83 4.42
C VAL A 41 7.32 -3.55 3.80
N PHE A 42 7.12 -2.34 3.27
CA PHE A 42 5.84 -1.92 2.70
C PHE A 42 5.86 -1.81 1.17
N GLY A 43 7.02 -2.00 0.53
CA GLY A 43 7.13 -1.87 -0.93
C GLY A 43 6.96 -0.44 -1.45
N ILE A 44 7.00 0.57 -0.58
CA ILE A 44 6.69 1.96 -0.92
C ILE A 44 7.96 2.72 -1.27
N LYS A 45 7.98 3.32 -2.46
CA LYS A 45 9.02 4.30 -2.85
C LYS A 45 8.65 5.68 -2.30
N TYR A 46 9.44 6.18 -1.36
CA TYR A 46 9.21 7.50 -0.75
C TYR A 46 9.31 8.64 -1.77
N ASN A 47 8.39 9.60 -1.68
CA ASN A 47 8.39 10.84 -2.47
C ASN A 47 8.67 12.04 -1.56
N TYR A 48 9.81 12.71 -1.76
CA TYR A 48 10.25 13.85 -0.94
C TYR A 48 9.38 15.10 -1.04
N GLN A 49 8.50 15.21 -2.04
CA GLN A 49 7.63 16.36 -2.21
C GLN A 49 6.24 16.14 -1.63
N LYS A 50 5.79 14.89 -1.59
CA LYS A 50 4.40 14.52 -1.25
C LYS A 50 4.28 13.65 0.00
N GLY A 51 5.40 13.13 0.50
CA GLY A 51 5.42 12.14 1.55
C GLY A 51 4.67 10.86 1.16
N PHE A 52 4.22 10.12 2.17
CA PHE A 52 3.24 9.07 2.03
C PHE A 52 1.86 9.64 2.35
N ARG A 53 1.02 9.87 1.32
CA ARG A 53 -0.31 10.49 1.46
C ARG A 53 -0.31 11.81 2.24
N GLY A 54 0.70 12.65 2.00
CA GLY A 54 0.88 13.92 2.71
C GLY A 54 1.59 13.80 4.06
N ILE A 55 1.86 12.59 4.55
CA ILE A 55 2.64 12.36 5.78
C ILE A 55 4.12 12.25 5.42
N MET A 56 4.91 13.17 5.94
CA MET A 56 6.35 13.22 5.72
C MET A 56 7.07 12.31 6.71
N ILE A 57 8.26 11.81 6.36
CA ILE A 57 9.09 11.04 7.29
C ILE A 57 9.48 11.88 8.50
N GLU A 58 9.67 13.18 8.28
CA GLU A 58 9.88 14.19 9.31
C GLU A 58 8.77 14.17 10.36
N ASP A 59 7.50 14.05 9.94
CA ASP A 59 6.36 13.95 10.84
C ASP A 59 6.43 12.67 11.68
N MET A 60 6.73 11.52 11.04
CA MET A 60 6.86 10.25 11.75
C MET A 60 8.02 10.24 12.76
N ILE A 61 9.12 10.94 12.45
CA ILE A 61 10.24 11.12 13.38
C ILE A 61 9.79 12.00 14.55
N ASN A 62 9.13 13.12 14.28
CA ASN A 62 8.64 14.02 15.32
C ASN A 62 7.64 13.33 16.25
N ASP A 63 6.68 12.58 15.70
CA ASP A 63 5.73 11.75 16.46
C ASP A 63 6.45 10.74 17.36
N THR A 64 7.53 10.13 16.85
CA THR A 64 8.36 9.20 17.61
C THR A 64 9.01 9.89 18.81
N ILE A 65 9.55 11.10 18.61
CA ILE A 65 10.21 11.86 19.68
C ILE A 65 9.17 12.37 20.69
N GLU A 66 8.06 12.95 20.23
CA GLU A 66 6.98 13.44 21.09
C GLU A 66 6.43 12.31 21.96
N ALA A 67 6.31 11.10 21.42
CA ALA A 67 5.85 9.94 22.17
C ALA A 67 6.75 9.62 23.38
N PHE A 68 8.05 9.90 23.36
CA PHE A 68 8.91 9.72 24.54
C PHE A 68 8.76 10.85 25.58
N LEU A 69 8.30 12.03 25.15
CA LEU A 69 8.16 13.23 25.97
C LEU A 69 6.73 13.43 26.51
N ARG A 70 5.72 12.75 25.97
CA ARG A 70 4.35 12.84 26.45
C ARG A 70 4.13 11.99 27.70
N GLU A 71 3.34 12.51 28.64
CA GLU A 71 2.85 11.77 29.80
C GLU A 71 1.97 10.59 29.34
N GLY A 72 2.26 9.37 29.82
CA GLY A 72 1.61 8.15 29.33
C GLY A 72 2.07 7.68 27.94
N GLY A 73 3.10 8.30 27.37
CA GLY A 73 3.69 7.91 26.09
C GLY A 73 4.59 6.68 26.16
N ARG A 74 5.61 6.63 25.31
CA ARG A 74 6.56 5.51 25.21
C ARG A 74 7.48 5.44 26.42
N ASN A 75 7.56 4.23 26.99
CA ASN A 75 8.51 3.90 28.04
C ASN A 75 9.86 3.50 27.45
N TRP A 76 10.93 3.88 28.15
CA TRP A 76 12.27 3.38 27.89
C TRP A 76 12.64 2.45 29.05
N TYR A 77 12.88 1.19 28.71
CA TYR A 77 13.21 0.13 29.66
C TYR A 77 14.73 -0.06 29.66
N LEU A 78 15.39 0.48 30.68
CA LEU A 78 16.85 0.53 30.80
C LEU A 78 17.46 -0.89 30.85
N ASP A 79 16.73 -1.82 31.44
CA ASP A 79 17.10 -3.23 31.60
C ASP A 79 17.11 -4.02 30.28
N LYS A 80 16.24 -3.69 29.33
CA LYS A 80 16.13 -4.38 28.03
C LYS A 80 16.91 -3.74 26.91
N PHE A 81 16.93 -2.41 26.86
CA PHE A 81 17.54 -1.65 25.78
C PHE A 81 18.32 -0.47 26.35
N PRO A 82 19.54 -0.69 26.86
CA PRO A 82 20.35 0.38 27.45
C PRO A 82 20.77 1.44 26.41
N ASP A 83 20.73 1.10 25.12
CA ASP A 83 21.01 2.03 24.03
C ASP A 83 19.73 2.76 23.59
N PHE A 84 19.64 4.03 23.98
CA PHE A 84 18.49 4.87 23.65
C PHE A 84 18.33 5.09 22.13
N ARG A 85 19.41 5.09 21.34
CA ARG A 85 19.31 5.23 19.87
C ARG A 85 18.55 4.05 19.26
N LYS A 86 18.85 2.84 19.71
CA LYS A 86 18.12 1.63 19.26
C LYS A 86 16.67 1.66 19.70
N GLN A 87 16.40 2.18 20.90
CA GLN A 87 15.03 2.37 21.38
C GLN A 87 14.24 3.35 20.49
N VAL A 88 14.85 4.46 20.07
CA VAL A 88 14.24 5.42 19.14
C VAL A 88 14.00 4.80 17.76
N ILE A 89 14.96 4.04 17.21
CA ILE A 89 14.78 3.34 15.92
C ILE A 89 13.63 2.34 16.00
N SER A 90 13.56 1.54 17.07
CA SER A 90 12.47 0.58 17.26
C SER A 90 11.11 1.27 17.45
N ALA A 91 11.09 2.42 18.13
CA ALA A 91 9.89 3.22 18.27
C ALA A 91 9.44 3.79 16.91
N LEU A 92 10.38 4.26 16.09
CA LEU A 92 10.12 4.74 14.74
C LEU A 92 9.54 3.64 13.85
N ASP A 93 10.06 2.41 13.90
CA ASP A 93 9.48 1.27 13.17
C ASP A 93 8.00 1.05 13.53
N SER A 94 7.67 1.22 14.81
CA SER A 94 6.30 1.09 15.29
C SER A 94 5.42 2.27 14.86
N VAL A 95 5.93 3.50 14.87
CA VAL A 95 5.19 4.66 14.34
C VAL A 95 4.93 4.48 12.84
N ILE A 96 5.96 4.17 12.04
CA ILE A 96 5.83 3.89 10.61
C ILE A 96 4.76 2.83 10.37
N SER A 97 4.84 1.69 11.07
CA SER A 97 3.88 0.59 10.86
C SER A 97 2.46 0.98 11.21
N ASN A 98 2.25 1.68 12.33
CA ASN A 98 0.93 2.11 12.75
C ASN A 98 0.36 3.16 11.79
N THR A 99 1.16 4.15 11.39
CA THR A 99 0.74 5.20 10.45
C THR A 99 0.40 4.59 9.10
N LEU A 100 1.25 3.72 8.56
CA LEU A 100 0.99 3.09 7.27
C LEU A 100 -0.22 2.17 7.31
N ASN A 101 -0.35 1.33 8.34
CA ASN A 101 -1.50 0.45 8.44
C ASN A 101 -2.79 1.25 8.60
N ALA A 102 -2.83 2.27 9.47
CA ALA A 102 -4.01 3.11 9.64
C ALA A 102 -4.40 3.82 8.34
N GLU A 103 -3.43 4.34 7.57
CA GLU A 103 -3.72 4.96 6.29
C GLU A 103 -4.15 3.93 5.23
N LEU A 104 -3.49 2.78 5.14
CA LEU A 104 -3.87 1.71 4.21
C LEU A 104 -5.26 1.16 4.55
N ASP A 105 -5.59 1.02 5.83
CA ASP A 105 -6.90 0.61 6.33
C ASP A 105 -7.96 1.66 6.00
N LYS A 106 -7.67 2.96 6.16
CA LYS A 106 -8.55 4.03 5.66
C LYS A 106 -8.78 3.94 4.16
N ALA A 107 -7.84 3.45 3.36
CA ALA A 107 -8.11 3.23 1.94
C ALA A 107 -9.06 2.05 1.73
N ASN A 108 -8.95 0.98 2.53
CA ASN A 108 -9.91 -0.13 2.48
C ASN A 108 -11.32 0.32 2.93
N GLU A 109 -11.42 1.12 4.00
CA GLU A 109 -12.70 1.71 4.46
C GLU A 109 -13.25 2.74 3.45
N THR A 110 -12.38 3.55 2.83
CA THR A 110 -12.79 4.47 1.76
C THR A 110 -13.27 3.69 0.53
N PHE A 111 -12.69 2.53 0.21
CA PHE A 111 -13.20 1.65 -0.84
C PHE A 111 -14.61 1.12 -0.50
N GLU A 112 -14.88 0.73 0.75
CA GLU A 112 -16.22 0.30 1.18
C GLU A 112 -17.26 1.43 1.16
N ILE A 113 -16.85 2.69 1.36
CA ILE A 113 -17.75 3.86 1.31
C ILE A 113 -17.93 4.37 -0.14
N MET A 114 -16.91 4.23 -1.00
CA MET A 114 -16.93 4.67 -2.40
C MET A 114 -17.73 3.76 -3.35
N ASP A 115 -18.22 2.62 -2.89
CA ASP A 115 -19.23 1.83 -3.64
C ASP A 115 -20.60 2.55 -3.73
N ASN A 116 -20.78 3.71 -3.08
CA ASN A 116 -21.98 4.55 -3.22
C ASN A 116 -21.66 6.05 -3.43
N ASP A 117 -21.24 6.41 -4.65
CA ASP A 117 -21.08 7.78 -5.16
C ASP A 117 -19.74 8.48 -4.84
N VAL A 118 -18.86 8.54 -5.85
CA VAL A 118 -18.48 9.77 -6.59
C VAL A 118 -17.61 9.35 -7.78
N GLU A 119 -18.11 9.55 -9.00
CA GLU A 119 -17.28 9.59 -10.21
C GLU A 119 -16.21 10.68 -10.05
N MET A 120 -14.99 10.28 -9.71
CA MET A 120 -13.84 11.14 -10.02
C MET A 120 -13.64 11.05 -11.53
N SER A 121 -13.89 12.13 -12.26
CA SER A 121 -13.53 12.24 -13.67
C SER A 121 -12.01 12.27 -13.79
N PHE A 122 -11.38 11.10 -13.71
CA PHE A 122 -10.18 10.86 -14.49
C PHE A 122 -10.58 11.05 -15.95
N ASP A 123 -9.76 11.74 -16.74
CA ASP A 123 -9.92 11.71 -18.19
C ASP A 123 -9.52 10.29 -18.65
N ASP A 124 -10.46 9.37 -18.44
CA ASP A 124 -10.36 7.96 -18.79
C ASP A 124 -10.85 7.74 -20.22
N SER A 125 -11.08 8.82 -20.98
CA SER A 125 -11.62 8.75 -22.34
C SER A 125 -10.74 7.88 -23.25
N ASP A 126 -9.43 7.93 -23.09
CA ASP A 126 -8.47 7.08 -23.79
C ASP A 126 -8.62 5.59 -23.40
N TYR A 127 -8.77 5.29 -22.11
CA TYR A 127 -8.95 3.92 -21.63
C TYR A 127 -10.31 3.36 -22.04
N GLN A 128 -11.39 4.11 -21.85
CA GLN A 128 -12.75 3.73 -22.26
C GLN A 128 -12.82 3.52 -23.77
N SER A 129 -12.12 4.35 -24.56
CA SER A 129 -12.02 4.17 -26.01
C SER A 129 -11.29 2.86 -26.36
N LEU A 130 -10.18 2.56 -25.68
CA LEU A 130 -9.44 1.30 -25.88
C LEU A 130 -10.23 0.07 -25.46
N LEU A 131 -10.92 0.15 -24.32
CA LEU A 131 -11.75 -0.92 -23.80
C LEU A 131 -12.93 -1.18 -24.75
N SER A 132 -13.58 -0.12 -25.23
CA SER A 132 -14.64 -0.20 -26.23
C SER A 132 -14.17 -0.88 -27.52
N ILE A 133 -12.99 -0.50 -28.05
CA ILE A 133 -12.39 -1.15 -29.22
C ILE A 133 -12.15 -2.65 -28.97
N CYS A 134 -11.67 -3.02 -27.78
CA CYS A 134 -11.46 -4.43 -27.43
C CYS A 134 -12.79 -5.19 -27.34
N HIS A 135 -13.83 -4.59 -26.77
CA HIS A 135 -15.16 -5.20 -26.65
C HIS A 135 -15.85 -5.35 -28.00
N ASP A 136 -15.75 -4.35 -28.88
CA ASP A 136 -16.27 -4.41 -30.24
C ASP A 136 -15.62 -5.54 -31.03
N GLU A 137 -14.29 -5.68 -30.92
CA GLU A 137 -13.56 -6.74 -31.60
C GLU A 137 -13.89 -8.13 -31.00
N LEU A 138 -13.99 -8.25 -29.68
CA LEU A 138 -14.43 -9.48 -29.02
C LEU A 138 -15.83 -9.89 -29.46
N THR A 139 -16.75 -8.93 -29.52
CA THR A 139 -18.12 -9.15 -29.97
C THR A 139 -18.16 -9.57 -31.44
N ALA A 140 -17.36 -8.94 -32.30
CA ALA A 140 -17.21 -9.33 -33.70
C ALA A 140 -16.65 -10.77 -33.86
N MET A 141 -15.80 -11.20 -32.92
CA MET A 141 -15.30 -12.59 -32.82
C MET A 141 -16.28 -13.57 -32.15
N GLY A 142 -17.51 -13.14 -31.83
CA GLY A 142 -18.53 -13.96 -31.19
C GLY A 142 -18.19 -14.32 -29.74
N ALA A 143 -17.54 -13.41 -29.01
CA ALA A 143 -17.38 -13.55 -27.57
C ALA A 143 -18.76 -13.54 -26.88
N THR A 144 -18.91 -14.43 -25.90
CA THR A 144 -20.07 -14.49 -25.02
C THR A 144 -20.03 -13.36 -23.99
N ASP A 145 -21.19 -13.03 -23.39
CA ASP A 145 -21.27 -12.02 -22.33
C ASP A 145 -20.32 -12.34 -21.16
N ASP A 146 -20.17 -13.62 -20.82
CA ASP A 146 -19.21 -14.08 -19.80
C ASP A 146 -17.75 -13.79 -20.19
N GLU A 147 -17.40 -13.88 -21.47
CA GLU A 147 -16.05 -13.57 -21.95
C GLU A 147 -15.79 -12.07 -21.94
N LEU A 148 -16.79 -11.26 -22.26
CA LEU A 148 -16.70 -9.80 -22.17
C LEU A 148 -16.58 -9.36 -20.70
N LEU A 149 -17.41 -9.90 -19.82
CA LEU A 149 -17.39 -9.61 -18.38
C LEU A 149 -16.06 -10.01 -17.73
N LEU A 150 -15.44 -11.10 -18.21
CA LEU A 150 -14.16 -11.56 -17.71
C LEU A 150 -12.96 -10.77 -18.24
N PHE A 151 -13.09 -10.07 -19.37
CA PHE A 151 -11.96 -9.47 -20.09
C PHE A 151 -11.16 -8.50 -19.22
N GLU A 152 -11.79 -7.48 -18.67
CA GLU A 152 -11.12 -6.48 -17.83
C GLU A 152 -10.51 -7.07 -16.55
N PRO A 153 -11.25 -7.80 -15.68
CA PRO A 153 -10.70 -8.30 -14.43
C PRO A 153 -9.58 -9.34 -14.63
N TYR A 154 -9.64 -10.13 -15.71
CA TYR A 154 -8.62 -11.13 -15.99
C TYR A 154 -7.41 -10.57 -16.76
N ILE A 155 -7.64 -9.81 -17.84
CA ILE A 155 -6.58 -9.39 -18.76
C ILE A 155 -5.94 -8.08 -18.32
N ILE A 156 -6.75 -7.11 -17.91
CA ILE A 156 -6.27 -5.78 -17.53
C ILE A 156 -5.82 -5.79 -16.07
N ASN A 157 -6.67 -6.30 -15.17
CA ASN A 157 -6.39 -6.28 -13.73
C ASN A 157 -5.56 -7.49 -13.25
N GLY A 158 -5.38 -8.51 -14.10
CA GLY A 158 -4.53 -9.66 -13.79
C GLY A 158 -4.99 -10.50 -12.59
N MET A 159 -6.30 -10.50 -12.28
CA MET A 159 -6.84 -11.15 -11.08
C MET A 159 -6.59 -12.66 -11.07
N LYS A 160 -6.37 -13.21 -9.86
CA LYS A 160 -6.17 -14.65 -9.67
C LYS A 160 -7.48 -15.41 -9.83
N ARG A 161 -7.37 -16.71 -10.14
CA ARG A 161 -8.52 -17.57 -10.44
C ARG A 161 -9.53 -17.66 -9.29
N ASN A 162 -9.05 -17.70 -8.04
CA ASN A 162 -9.95 -17.79 -6.88
C ASN A 162 -10.72 -16.48 -6.71
N ASP A 163 -10.03 -15.35 -6.77
CA ASP A 163 -10.62 -14.00 -6.68
C ASP A 163 -11.66 -13.76 -7.79
N LEU A 164 -11.38 -14.21 -9.02
CA LEU A 164 -12.32 -14.15 -10.15
C LEU A 164 -13.56 -15.04 -9.95
N SER A 165 -13.38 -16.22 -9.35
CA SER A 165 -14.47 -17.17 -9.09
C SER A 165 -15.41 -16.61 -8.02
N GLU A 166 -14.85 -15.98 -6.99
CA GLU A 166 -15.60 -15.29 -5.94
C GLU A 166 -16.31 -14.04 -6.47
N LEU A 167 -15.60 -13.19 -7.23
CA LEU A 167 -16.15 -11.96 -7.81
C LEU A 167 -17.35 -12.22 -8.73
N LEU A 168 -17.24 -13.24 -9.59
CA LEU A 168 -18.26 -13.54 -10.59
C LEU A 168 -19.30 -14.56 -10.10
N GLY A 169 -19.11 -15.15 -8.92
CA GLY A 169 -20.00 -16.19 -8.37
C GLY A 169 -20.07 -17.46 -9.20
N ILE A 170 -19.07 -17.72 -10.07
CA ILE A 170 -19.02 -18.88 -10.97
C ILE A 170 -18.03 -19.93 -10.48
N GLY A 171 -18.28 -21.19 -10.83
CA GLY A 171 -17.39 -22.29 -10.48
C GLY A 171 -16.01 -22.19 -11.16
N ILE A 172 -14.97 -22.69 -10.50
CA ILE A 172 -13.58 -22.68 -11.02
C ILE A 172 -13.45 -23.35 -12.39
N ASP A 173 -14.21 -24.43 -12.61
CA ASP A 173 -14.21 -25.17 -13.88
C ASP A 173 -14.83 -24.37 -15.03
N GLU A 174 -15.93 -23.68 -14.74
CA GLU A 174 -16.63 -22.80 -15.67
C GLU A 174 -15.77 -21.58 -16.01
N LEU A 175 -15.20 -20.93 -14.99
CA LEU A 175 -14.22 -19.85 -15.16
C LEU A 175 -13.05 -20.30 -16.03
N THR A 176 -12.53 -21.52 -15.83
CA THR A 176 -11.44 -22.05 -16.65
C THR A 176 -11.84 -22.20 -18.12
N ASN A 177 -13.08 -22.59 -18.40
CA ASN A 177 -13.58 -22.71 -19.76
C ASN A 177 -13.76 -21.34 -20.42
N ILE A 178 -14.31 -20.35 -19.70
CA ILE A 178 -14.45 -18.98 -20.20
C ILE A 178 -13.06 -18.40 -20.51
N LYS A 179 -12.09 -18.53 -19.59
CA LYS A 179 -10.70 -18.10 -19.79
C LYS A 179 -10.08 -18.68 -21.05
N LYS A 180 -10.23 -20.00 -21.28
CA LYS A 180 -9.70 -20.66 -22.48
C LYS A 180 -10.31 -20.11 -23.76
N ARG A 181 -11.61 -19.78 -23.78
CA ARG A 181 -12.26 -19.21 -24.97
C ARG A 181 -11.78 -17.78 -25.22
N LEU A 182 -11.61 -16.99 -24.15
CA LEU A 182 -11.10 -15.63 -24.19
C LEU A 182 -9.62 -15.59 -24.63
N ASP A 183 -8.75 -16.41 -24.04
CA ASP A 183 -7.31 -16.49 -24.36
C ASP A 183 -7.04 -16.75 -25.85
N ARG A 184 -7.93 -17.49 -26.53
CA ARG A 184 -7.81 -17.77 -27.97
C ARG A 184 -8.11 -16.54 -28.84
N LYS A 185 -8.86 -15.56 -28.32
CA LYS A 185 -9.24 -14.33 -29.02
C LYS A 185 -8.22 -13.20 -28.78
N LEU A 186 -7.45 -13.25 -27.69
CA LEU A 186 -6.47 -12.21 -27.34
C LEU A 186 -5.40 -11.91 -28.40
N PRO A 187 -4.85 -12.89 -29.15
CA PRO A 187 -3.87 -12.61 -30.20
C PRO A 187 -4.41 -11.66 -31.27
N PHE A 188 -5.70 -11.76 -31.62
CA PHE A 188 -6.34 -10.90 -32.62
C PHE A 188 -6.52 -9.47 -32.09
N ILE A 189 -6.91 -9.32 -30.82
CA ILE A 189 -6.98 -8.01 -30.15
C ILE A 189 -5.60 -7.36 -30.13
N LYS A 190 -4.54 -8.12 -29.80
CA LYS A 190 -3.17 -7.60 -29.77
C LYS A 190 -2.71 -7.09 -31.13
N GLU A 191 -3.03 -7.79 -32.21
CA GLU A 191 -2.72 -7.33 -33.58
C GLU A 191 -3.54 -6.09 -33.96
N LYS A 192 -4.82 -6.01 -33.55
CA LYS A 192 -5.66 -4.83 -33.79
C LYS A 192 -5.13 -3.59 -33.08
N LEU A 193 -4.68 -3.73 -31.83
CA LEU A 193 -4.10 -2.64 -31.04
C LEU A 193 -2.76 -2.15 -31.63
N LYS A 194 -1.95 -3.05 -32.21
CA LYS A 194 -0.74 -2.67 -32.95
C LYS A 194 -1.04 -1.83 -34.19
N VAL A 195 -2.04 -2.22 -34.98
CA VAL A 195 -2.46 -1.46 -36.18
C VAL A 195 -2.92 -0.03 -35.82
N LEU A 196 -3.45 0.14 -34.61
CA LEU A 196 -3.92 1.41 -34.08
C LEU A 196 -2.83 2.23 -33.35
N ASN A 197 -1.55 1.81 -33.42
CA ASN A 197 -0.40 2.46 -32.75
C ASN A 197 -0.45 2.50 -31.21
N TYR A 198 -1.23 1.62 -30.57
CA TYR A 198 -1.27 1.51 -29.11
C TYR A 198 -0.24 0.51 -28.57
N GLU A 199 1.03 0.64 -28.98
CA GLU A 199 2.13 -0.14 -28.40
C GLU A 199 2.53 0.44 -27.03
N LYS A 200 2.43 -0.39 -25.99
CA LYS A 200 3.21 -0.28 -24.75
C LYS A 200 4.06 -1.54 -24.59
#